data_AF-A0A925DR86-F1
#
_entry.id   AF-A0A925DR86-F1
#
_cell.length_a   1.000
_cell.length_b   1.000
_cell.length_c   1.000
_cell.angle_alpha   90.00
_cell.angle_beta   90.00
_cell.angle_gamma   90.00
#
_symmetry.space_group_name_H-M   'P 1'
#
loop_
_entity.id
_entity.type
_entity.pdbx_description
1 polymer ?
#
loop_
_entity_poly.entity_id
_entity_poly.type
_entity_poly.pdbx_seq_one_letter_code
_entity_poly.pdbx_strand_id
1 'polypeptide(L)'
;EFGARHCKPQNPLCETCPFVETCFAARKNAVNNFPVKDKKTKVRTRHFEYFVFDAKGKTFLKKRENAKDIWRNLYEFPMLEYETEISEKIILTNAKKKFGLSKKDFTIKNISTEVKHILSHQILKARFWEMELKKSPPTLQKEFLLVEKKKINSFALPRLIDKHWNGK
;
A
#
# COMPACT_ATOMS: atom_id res chain seq x y z
N GLU A 1 15.19 -10.10 25.21
CA GLU A 1 15.49 -11.46 24.72
C GLU A 1 14.68 -12.59 25.39
N PHE A 2 14.38 -12.50 26.69
CA PHE A 2 13.69 -13.56 27.46
C PHE A 2 12.39 -14.09 26.81
N GLY A 3 11.46 -13.22 26.40
CA GLY A 3 10.20 -13.64 25.75
C GLY A 3 10.38 -14.30 24.37
N ALA A 4 11.47 -14.00 23.66
CA ALA A 4 11.76 -14.62 22.36
C ALA A 4 12.39 -16.02 22.51
N ARG A 5 13.11 -16.27 23.61
CA ARG A 5 13.85 -17.53 23.83
C ARG A 5 13.15 -18.50 24.80
N HIS A 6 12.52 -17.99 25.85
CA HIS A 6 11.95 -18.78 26.94
C HIS A 6 10.42 -18.67 26.99
N CYS A 7 9.88 -17.48 27.28
CA CYS A 7 8.44 -17.24 27.41
C CYS A 7 7.79 -16.93 26.04
N LYS A 8 7.89 -17.89 25.12
CA LYS A 8 7.44 -17.77 23.72
C LYS A 8 5.91 -17.81 23.62
N PRO A 9 5.31 -17.15 22.60
CA PRO A 9 3.86 -17.20 22.37
C PRO A 9 3.30 -18.61 22.13
N GLN A 10 4.14 -19.51 21.64
CA GLN A 10 3.81 -20.93 21.46
C GLN A 10 4.94 -21.76 22.08
N ASN A 11 4.57 -22.84 22.77
CA ASN A 11 5.48 -23.78 23.43
C ASN A 11 6.53 -23.05 24.31
N PRO A 12 6.08 -22.31 25.34
CA PRO A 12 6.98 -21.66 26.28
C PRO A 12 7.80 -22.72 27.04
N LEU A 13 9.08 -22.43 27.27
CA LEU A 13 9.99 -23.33 27.99
C LEU A 13 9.83 -23.14 29.50
N CYS A 14 8.65 -23.46 30.02
CA CYS A 14 8.32 -23.27 31.44
C CYS A 14 9.16 -24.15 32.37
N GLU A 15 9.53 -25.36 31.93
CA GLU A 15 10.35 -26.30 32.70
C GLU A 15 11.75 -25.76 33.01
N THR A 16 12.34 -25.01 32.07
CA THR A 16 13.66 -24.40 32.23
C THR A 16 13.58 -22.90 32.50
N CYS A 17 12.39 -22.39 32.86
CA CYS A 17 12.17 -20.97 33.08
C CYS A 17 12.67 -20.56 34.47
N PRO A 18 13.65 -19.64 34.58
CA PRO A 18 14.16 -19.20 35.89
C PRO A 18 13.13 -18.45 36.74
N PHE A 19 11.98 -18.08 36.17
CA PHE A 19 10.89 -17.40 36.85
C PHE A 19 9.66 -18.28 37.08
N VAL A 20 9.73 -19.60 36.83
CA VAL A 20 8.56 -20.50 36.93
C VAL A 20 7.90 -20.46 38.30
N GLU A 21 8.71 -20.41 39.36
CA GLU A 21 8.26 -20.36 40.77
C GLU A 21 7.43 -19.10 41.10
N THR A 22 7.79 -17.96 40.50
CA THR A 22 7.09 -16.69 40.74
C THR A 22 6.02 -16.40 39.68
N CYS A 23 6.03 -17.13 38.56
CA CYS A 23 5.12 -16.93 37.43
C CYS A 23 3.68 -17.26 37.81
N PHE A 24 2.81 -16.23 37.81
CA PHE A 24 1.38 -16.41 38.07
C PHE A 24 0.71 -17.37 37.07
N ALA A 25 1.03 -17.22 35.77
CA ALA A 25 0.41 -18.02 34.72
C ALA A 25 0.84 -19.49 34.78
N ALA A 26 2.09 -19.78 35.17
CA ALA A 26 2.57 -21.15 35.39
C ALA A 26 1.87 -21.80 36.60
N ARG A 27 1.82 -21.09 37.74
CA ARG A 27 1.12 -21.55 38.96
C ARG A 27 -0.37 -21.82 38.76
N LYS A 28 -0.99 -21.19 37.76
CA LYS A 28 -2.40 -21.37 37.40
C LYS A 28 -2.62 -22.30 36.21
N ASN A 29 -1.59 -22.96 35.69
CA ASN A 29 -1.65 -23.77 34.46
C ASN A 29 -2.30 -23.01 33.29
N ALA A 30 -2.08 -21.70 33.22
CA ALA A 30 -2.79 -20.77 32.34
C ALA A 30 -1.83 -20.03 31.38
N VAL A 31 -0.56 -20.45 31.26
CA VAL A 31 0.44 -19.77 30.41
C VAL A 31 -0.06 -19.55 28.98
N ASN A 32 -0.76 -20.54 28.41
CA ASN A 32 -1.32 -20.48 27.05
C ASN A 32 -2.51 -19.49 26.91
N ASN A 33 -3.06 -19.02 28.02
CA ASN A 33 -4.15 -18.03 28.05
C ASN A 33 -3.61 -16.59 28.08
N PHE A 34 -2.30 -16.41 28.21
CA PHE A 34 -1.64 -15.11 28.27
C PHE A 34 -0.69 -14.86 27.08
N PRO A 35 -0.56 -13.59 26.64
CA PRO A 35 -1.40 -12.46 27.02
C PRO A 35 -2.82 -12.62 26.47
N VAL A 36 -3.82 -12.16 27.22
CA VAL A 36 -5.19 -12.06 26.71
C VAL A 36 -5.14 -11.08 25.55
N LYS A 37 -5.46 -11.55 24.35
CA LYS A 37 -5.42 -10.70 23.15
C LYS A 37 -6.52 -9.66 23.24
N ASP A 38 -6.16 -8.39 23.06
CA ASP A 38 -7.14 -7.33 22.89
C ASP A 38 -8.06 -7.60 21.69
N LYS A 39 -9.25 -6.99 21.72
CA LYS A 39 -10.22 -7.07 20.62
C LYS A 39 -9.56 -6.63 19.31
N LYS A 40 -9.79 -7.40 18.23
CA LYS A 40 -9.28 -7.06 16.89
C LYS A 40 -9.74 -5.65 16.50
N THR A 41 -8.79 -4.79 16.17
CA THR A 41 -9.08 -3.44 15.67
C THR A 41 -9.91 -3.53 14.39
N LYS A 42 -10.90 -2.63 14.25
CA LYS A 42 -11.72 -2.55 13.02
C LYS A 42 -10.81 -2.22 11.83
N VAL A 43 -10.77 -3.13 10.86
CA VAL A 43 -9.96 -2.97 9.64
C VAL A 43 -10.77 -2.18 8.61
N ARG A 44 -10.22 -1.07 8.11
CA ARG A 44 -10.82 -0.29 7.00
C ARG A 44 -10.31 -0.80 5.65
N THR A 45 -11.17 -0.91 4.65
CA THR A 45 -10.76 -1.20 3.27
C THR A 45 -10.70 0.10 2.46
N ARG A 46 -9.64 0.27 1.65
CA ARG A 46 -9.47 1.41 0.73
C ARG A 46 -9.13 0.87 -0.66
N HIS A 47 -9.73 1.46 -1.68
CA HIS A 47 -9.51 1.10 -3.08
C HIS A 47 -8.66 2.17 -3.75
N PHE A 48 -7.47 1.81 -4.23
CA PHE A 48 -6.51 2.71 -4.86
C PHE A 48 -6.42 2.40 -6.36
N GLU A 49 -6.84 3.35 -7.18
CA GLU A 49 -6.72 3.27 -8.64
C GLU A 49 -5.52 4.13 -9.06
N TYR A 50 -4.37 3.48 -9.29
CA TYR A 50 -3.14 4.14 -9.74
C TYR A 50 -3.11 4.28 -11.25
N PHE A 51 -2.61 5.41 -11.74
CA PHE A 51 -2.49 5.72 -13.16
C PHE A 51 -1.03 5.87 -13.53
N VAL A 52 -0.50 4.86 -14.22
CA VAL A 52 0.88 4.81 -14.72
C VAL A 52 0.89 5.41 -16.12
N PHE A 53 1.10 6.72 -16.19
CA PHE A 53 1.19 7.42 -17.46
C PHE A 53 2.57 7.22 -18.09
N ASP A 54 2.62 6.73 -19.33
CA ASP A 54 3.79 6.74 -20.18
C ASP A 54 3.79 7.97 -21.08
N ALA A 55 4.71 8.89 -20.83
CA ALA A 55 4.97 10.06 -21.66
C ALA A 55 6.34 9.92 -22.34
N LYS A 56 6.41 9.03 -23.36
CA LYS A 56 7.63 8.76 -24.15
C LYS A 56 8.81 8.31 -23.28
N GLY A 57 8.61 7.27 -22.46
CA GLY A 57 9.66 6.72 -21.59
C GLY A 57 9.83 7.45 -20.25
N LYS A 58 8.99 8.45 -19.99
CA LYS A 58 8.87 9.14 -18.69
C LYS A 58 7.51 8.84 -18.07
N THR A 59 7.39 9.06 -16.76
CA THR A 59 6.15 8.92 -16.00
C THR A 59 6.01 10.03 -14.97
N PHE A 60 4.86 10.09 -14.31
CA PHE A 60 4.56 11.09 -13.31
C PHE A 60 4.55 10.48 -11.92
N LEU A 61 5.20 11.16 -10.96
CA LEU A 61 5.20 10.79 -9.56
C LEU A 61 4.89 12.02 -8.70
N LYS A 62 4.32 11.81 -7.53
CA LYS A 62 4.22 12.83 -6.48
C LYS A 62 4.69 12.25 -5.16
N LYS A 63 5.21 13.10 -4.28
CA LYS A 63 5.55 12.72 -2.91
C LYS A 63 4.30 12.82 -2.05
N ARG A 64 4.04 11.82 -1.18
CA ARG A 64 2.96 11.92 -0.20
C ARG A 64 3.38 12.82 0.96
N GLU A 65 2.73 13.98 1.08
CA GLU A 65 3.06 14.99 2.11
C GLU A 65 2.20 14.87 3.37
N ASN A 66 1.06 14.18 3.31
CA ASN A 66 0.15 14.08 4.45
C ASN A 66 0.78 13.28 5.61
N ALA A 67 1.03 13.98 6.72
CA ALA A 67 1.69 13.42 7.89
C ALA A 67 0.89 12.32 8.61
N LYS A 68 -0.43 12.30 8.46
CA LYS A 68 -1.34 11.38 9.17
C LYS A 68 -1.76 10.17 8.33
N ASP A 69 -1.26 10.05 7.11
CA ASP A 69 -1.61 8.95 6.21
C ASP A 69 -0.41 7.99 6.01
N ILE A 70 -0.70 6.84 5.42
CA ILE A 70 0.33 5.86 5.07
C ILE A 70 1.35 6.43 4.09
N TRP A 71 2.55 5.85 4.14
CA TRP A 71 3.62 6.11 3.16
C TRP A 71 4.02 7.58 3.04
N ARG A 72 3.93 8.33 4.14
CA ARG A 72 4.48 9.68 4.25
C ARG A 72 5.92 9.71 3.72
N ASN A 73 6.22 10.74 2.93
CA ASN A 73 7.50 10.96 2.26
C ASN A 73 7.89 9.95 1.17
N LEU A 74 7.05 8.95 0.88
CA LEU A 74 7.26 8.07 -0.28
C LEU A 74 6.64 8.68 -1.54
N TYR A 75 7.16 8.27 -2.68
CA TYR A 75 6.66 8.66 -3.99
C TYR A 75 5.60 7.68 -4.48
N GLU A 76 4.63 8.20 -5.20
CA GLU A 76 3.54 7.41 -5.78
C GLU A 76 3.10 7.93 -7.13
N PHE A 77 2.49 7.05 -7.91
CA PHE A 77 1.81 7.42 -9.15
C PHE A 77 0.57 8.28 -8.86
N PRO A 78 0.11 9.08 -9.83
CA PRO A 78 -1.23 9.67 -9.80
C PRO A 78 -2.29 8.62 -9.43
N MET A 79 -3.17 8.96 -8.49
CA MET A 79 -4.17 8.01 -8.00
C MET A 79 -5.52 8.64 -7.68
N LEU A 80 -6.55 7.80 -7.75
CA LEU A 80 -7.87 8.01 -7.17
C LEU A 80 -8.09 7.02 -6.03
N GLU A 81 -8.78 7.47 -4.99
CA GLU A 81 -9.09 6.67 -3.81
C GLU A 81 -10.59 6.57 -3.63
N TYR A 82 -11.05 5.38 -3.27
CA TYR A 82 -12.46 5.10 -2.98
C TYR A 82 -12.60 4.24 -1.72
N GLU A 83 -13.74 4.37 -1.04
CA GLU A 83 -14.08 3.54 0.11
C GLU A 83 -14.74 2.21 -0.29
N THR A 84 -15.25 2.16 -1.52
CA THR A 84 -15.94 1.00 -2.09
C THR A 84 -15.41 0.71 -3.49
N GLU A 85 -15.75 -0.46 -4.01
CA GLU A 85 -15.47 -0.81 -5.40
C GLU A 85 -16.32 0.05 -6.34
N ILE A 86 -15.68 0.59 -7.37
CA ILE A 86 -16.29 1.47 -8.37
C ILE A 86 -16.04 0.89 -9.76
N SER A 87 -17.02 1.05 -10.65
CA SER A 87 -16.89 0.59 -12.03
C SER A 87 -15.81 1.35 -12.78
N GLU A 88 -15.13 0.63 -13.67
CA GLU A 88 -14.05 1.14 -14.53
C GLU A 88 -14.45 2.39 -15.32
N LYS A 89 -15.70 2.43 -15.81
CA LYS A 89 -16.24 3.58 -16.55
C LYS A 89 -16.27 4.86 -15.70
N ILE A 90 -16.66 4.75 -14.43
CA ILE A 90 -16.71 5.88 -13.49
C ILE A 90 -15.29 6.30 -13.11
N ILE A 91 -14.40 5.34 -12.84
CA ILE A 91 -12.98 5.60 -12.53
C ILE A 91 -12.32 6.38 -13.68
N LEU A 92 -12.48 5.92 -14.92
CA LEU A 92 -11.96 6.62 -16.10
C LEU A 92 -12.54 8.02 -16.27
N THR A 93 -13.82 8.21 -15.95
CA THR A 93 -14.46 9.53 -16.02
C THR A 93 -13.86 10.48 -14.98
N ASN A 94 -13.69 10.01 -13.75
CA ASN A 94 -13.07 10.78 -12.67
C ASN A 94 -11.60 11.07 -12.94
N ALA A 95 -10.86 10.12 -13.51
CA ALA A 95 -9.46 10.28 -13.88
C ALA A 95 -9.29 11.33 -14.97
N LYS A 96 -10.14 11.33 -16.00
CA LYS A 96 -10.17 12.37 -17.02
C LYS A 96 -10.39 13.75 -16.44
N LYS A 97 -11.35 13.88 -15.53
CA LYS A 97 -11.64 15.15 -14.87
C LYS A 97 -10.49 15.62 -13.98
N LYS A 98 -9.93 14.72 -13.15
CA LYS A 98 -8.87 15.05 -12.19
C LYS A 98 -7.55 15.40 -12.88
N PHE A 99 -7.14 14.61 -13.88
CA PHE A 99 -5.85 14.77 -14.54
C PHE A 99 -5.91 15.60 -15.82
N GLY A 100 -7.09 16.14 -16.16
CA GLY A 100 -7.28 16.98 -17.35
C GLY A 100 -7.08 16.23 -18.67
N LEU A 101 -7.48 14.96 -18.74
CA LEU A 101 -7.28 14.10 -19.91
C LEU A 101 -8.50 14.13 -20.85
N SER A 102 -8.25 14.31 -22.15
CA SER A 102 -9.25 14.12 -23.20
C SER A 102 -9.16 12.71 -23.79
N LYS A 103 -10.24 12.22 -24.43
CA LYS A 103 -10.25 10.89 -25.09
C LYS A 103 -9.13 10.70 -26.14
N LYS A 104 -8.63 11.79 -26.73
CA LYS A 104 -7.57 11.77 -27.75
C LYS A 104 -6.17 11.79 -27.15
N ASP A 105 -6.03 12.11 -25.86
CA ASP A 105 -4.72 12.36 -25.23
C ASP A 105 -4.03 11.08 -24.76
N PHE A 106 -4.76 9.97 -24.65
CA PHE A 106 -4.23 8.73 -24.12
C PHE A 106 -4.79 7.47 -24.78
N THR A 107 -4.08 6.37 -24.60
CA THR A 107 -4.58 5.01 -24.85
C THR A 107 -4.31 4.14 -23.62
N ILE A 108 -5.25 3.28 -23.25
CA ILE A 108 -5.06 2.32 -22.16
C ILE A 108 -4.34 1.11 -22.75
N LYS A 109 -3.17 0.77 -22.20
CA LYS A 109 -2.38 -0.39 -22.62
C LYS A 109 -2.76 -1.63 -21.84
N ASN A 110 -2.89 -1.47 -20.52
CA ASN A 110 -3.15 -2.55 -19.60
C ASN A 110 -3.87 -2.02 -18.36
N ILE A 111 -4.66 -2.88 -17.74
CA ILE A 111 -5.21 -2.66 -16.41
C ILE A 111 -4.83 -3.90 -15.60
N SER A 112 -4.06 -3.71 -14.54
CA SER A 112 -3.66 -4.84 -13.70
C SER A 112 -4.86 -5.46 -13.01
N THR A 113 -4.72 -6.73 -12.61
CA THR A 113 -5.60 -7.31 -11.61
C THR A 113 -5.50 -6.54 -10.29
N GLU A 114 -6.52 -6.67 -9.44
CA GLU A 114 -6.51 -6.08 -8.11
C GLU A 114 -5.44 -6.76 -7.23
N VAL A 115 -4.54 -5.95 -6.69
CA VAL A 115 -3.51 -6.36 -5.74
C VAL A 115 -3.96 -5.98 -4.33
N LYS A 116 -4.07 -6.98 -3.46
CA LYS A 116 -4.39 -6.79 -2.05
C LYS A 116 -3.12 -6.57 -1.22
N HIS A 117 -3.06 -5.47 -0.48
CA HIS A 117 -1.99 -5.17 0.47
C HIS A 117 -2.56 -4.99 1.88
N ILE A 118 -2.11 -5.83 2.82
CA ILE A 118 -2.61 -5.85 4.18
C ILE A 118 -1.67 -5.02 5.06
N LEU A 119 -2.22 -4.01 5.74
CA LEU A 119 -1.57 -3.23 6.79
C LEU A 119 -2.25 -3.51 8.13
N SER A 120 -1.64 -3.10 9.24
CA SER A 120 -2.11 -3.40 10.60
C SER A 120 -3.57 -2.99 10.86
N HIS A 121 -4.02 -1.88 10.28
CA HIS A 121 -5.36 -1.31 10.54
C HIS A 121 -6.20 -1.12 9.27
N GLN A 122 -5.65 -1.46 8.10
CA GLN A 122 -6.35 -1.26 6.83
C GLN A 122 -5.91 -2.25 5.77
N ILE A 123 -6.80 -2.54 4.84
CA ILE A 123 -6.53 -3.32 3.64
C ILE A 123 -6.60 -2.35 2.46
N LEU A 124 -5.53 -2.31 1.68
CA LEU A 124 -5.52 -1.62 0.41
C LEU A 124 -5.81 -2.63 -0.69
N LYS A 125 -6.73 -2.28 -1.57
CA LYS A 125 -7.01 -2.97 -2.82
C LYS A 125 -6.58 -2.04 -3.94
N ALA A 126 -5.58 -2.41 -4.73
CA ALA A 126 -5.00 -1.51 -5.71
C ALA A 126 -5.04 -2.08 -7.12
N ARG A 127 -5.33 -1.23 -8.10
CA ARG A 127 -5.19 -1.53 -9.52
C ARG A 127 -4.33 -0.48 -10.19
N PHE A 128 -3.61 -0.89 -11.22
CA PHE A 128 -2.72 -0.03 -11.99
C PHE A 128 -3.23 0.07 -13.43
N TRP A 129 -3.51 1.30 -13.84
CA TRP A 129 -3.94 1.69 -15.17
C TRP A 129 -2.73 2.17 -15.96
N GLU A 130 -2.21 1.32 -16.83
CA GLU A 130 -1.10 1.66 -17.70
C GLU A 130 -1.62 2.40 -18.93
N MET A 131 -1.24 3.66 -19.06
CA MET A 131 -1.80 4.56 -20.06
C MET A 131 -0.68 5.23 -20.85
N GLU A 132 -0.67 5.06 -22.16
CA GLU A 132 0.24 5.80 -23.03
C GLU A 132 -0.35 7.17 -23.35
N LEU A 133 0.37 8.23 -23.00
CA LEU A 133 0.00 9.62 -23.29
C LEU A 133 0.57 10.04 -24.64
N LYS A 134 -0.31 10.48 -25.54
CA LYS A 134 0.07 11.15 -26.79
C LYS A 134 0.50 12.59 -26.53
N LYS A 135 -0.20 13.26 -25.60
CA LYS A 135 0.10 14.62 -25.15
C LYS A 135 -0.05 14.68 -23.63
N SER A 136 0.95 15.28 -22.97
CA SER A 136 0.88 15.51 -21.53
C SER A 136 -0.05 16.70 -21.25
N PRO A 137 -1.13 16.54 -20.44
CA PRO A 137 -1.96 17.65 -20.03
C PRO A 137 -1.20 18.59 -19.06
N PRO A 138 -1.48 19.91 -19.08
CA PRO A 138 -0.84 20.86 -18.17
C PRO A 138 -1.11 20.57 -16.68
N THR A 139 -2.29 20.02 -16.34
CA THR A 139 -2.65 19.69 -14.96
C THR A 139 -1.68 18.68 -14.34
N LEU A 140 -1.28 17.65 -15.08
CA LEU A 140 -0.29 16.67 -14.59
C LEU A 140 1.08 17.31 -14.35
N GLN A 141 1.51 18.23 -15.22
CA GLN A 141 2.83 18.87 -15.10
C GLN A 141 2.92 19.83 -13.91
N LYS A 142 1.79 20.38 -13.46
CA LYS A 142 1.74 21.27 -12.29
C LYS A 142 1.77 20.51 -10.97
N GLU A 143 1.09 19.37 -10.89
CA GLU A 143 0.90 18.61 -9.64
C GLU A 143 1.91 17.47 -9.45
N PHE A 144 2.56 17.01 -10.52
CA PHE A 144 3.41 15.82 -10.49
C PHE A 144 4.79 16.09 -11.11
N LEU A 145 5.78 15.43 -10.54
CA LEU A 145 7.14 15.38 -11.05
C LEU A 145 7.22 14.42 -12.24
N LEU A 146 7.72 14.91 -13.38
CA LEU A 146 8.01 14.07 -14.53
C LEU A 146 9.38 13.39 -14.34
N VAL A 147 9.40 12.07 -14.34
CA VAL A 147 10.57 11.23 -14.03
C VAL A 147 10.83 10.23 -15.16
N GLU A 148 12.09 9.97 -15.48
CA GLU A 148 12.44 8.88 -16.40
C GLU A 148 12.06 7.51 -15.82
N LYS A 149 11.41 6.65 -16.61
CA LYS A 149 10.97 5.33 -16.14
C LYS A 149 12.12 4.48 -15.57
N LYS A 150 13.31 4.60 -16.17
CA LYS A 150 14.52 3.90 -15.72
C LYS A 150 15.01 4.34 -14.33
N LYS A 151 14.64 5.55 -13.89
CA LYS A 151 15.05 6.13 -12.59
C LYS A 151 14.01 5.90 -11.49
N ILE A 152 12.88 5.25 -11.76
CA ILE A 152 11.82 5.06 -10.76
C ILE A 152 12.35 4.33 -9.51
N ASN A 153 13.20 3.33 -9.68
CA ASN A 153 13.77 2.55 -8.57
C ASN A 153 14.76 3.36 -7.70
N SER A 154 15.16 4.58 -8.10
CA SER A 154 15.93 5.48 -7.24
C SER A 154 15.06 6.29 -6.29
N PHE A 155 13.73 6.28 -6.47
CA PHE A 155 12.79 6.93 -5.57
C PHE A 155 12.36 5.96 -4.46
N ALA A 156 12.11 6.49 -3.27
CA ALA A 156 11.55 5.70 -2.17
C ALA A 156 10.06 5.43 -2.45
N LEU A 157 9.74 4.20 -2.87
CA LEU A 157 8.39 3.77 -3.23
C LEU A 157 7.78 2.84 -2.16
N PRO A 158 6.45 2.84 -1.99
CA PRO A 158 5.75 1.79 -1.28
C PRO A 158 6.05 0.41 -1.87
N ARG A 159 6.17 -0.63 -1.02
CA ARG A 159 6.33 -2.03 -1.47
C ARG A 159 5.26 -2.46 -2.48
N LEU A 160 4.04 -1.94 -2.35
CA LEU A 160 2.95 -2.21 -3.29
C LEU A 160 3.29 -1.76 -4.72
N ILE A 161 3.81 -0.54 -4.85
CA ILE A 161 4.18 0.05 -6.14
C ILE A 161 5.46 -0.60 -6.67
N ASP A 162 6.45 -0.81 -5.80
CA ASP A 162 7.72 -1.44 -6.16
C ASP A 162 7.54 -2.87 -6.70
N LYS A 163 6.64 -3.65 -6.09
CA LYS A 163 6.29 -5.00 -6.56
C LYS A 163 5.65 -4.98 -7.94
N HIS A 164 4.63 -4.14 -8.14
CA HIS A 164 3.99 -4.00 -9.43
C HIS A 164 4.99 -3.57 -10.51
N TRP A 165 5.83 -2.56 -10.21
CA TRP A 165 6.78 -2.02 -11.17
C TRP A 165 7.87 -3.03 -11.59
N ASN A 166 8.36 -3.83 -10.65
CA ASN A 166 9.40 -4.83 -10.91
C ASN A 166 8.85 -6.23 -11.28
N GLY A 167 7.52 -6.38 -11.42
CA GLY A 167 6.88 -7.65 -11.77
C GLY A 167 7.04 -8.76 -10.73
N LYS A 168 7.07 -8.41 -9.43
CA LYS A 168 7.31 -9.33 -8.30
C LYS A 168 6.06 -9.56 -7.43
#